data_AF-A0A0C2VS38-F1
#
_entry.id   AF-A0A0C2VS38-F1
#
_cell.length_a   1.000
_cell.length_b   1.000
_cell.length_c   1.000
_cell.angle_alpha   90.00
_cell.angle_beta   90.00
_cell.angle_gamma   90.00
#
_symmetry.space_group_name_H-M   'P 1'
#
loop_
_entity.id
_entity.type
_entity.pdbx_description
1 polymer ?
#
loop_
_entity_poly.entity_id
_entity_poly.type
_entity_poly.pdbx_seq_one_letter_code
_entity_poly.pdbx_strand_id
1 'polypeptide(L)'
;MKESIIILFIGLVFFLTACAPEESAVADIEMKSQEELSNMTDSYAREDYRQVMSHITQEAKSFEAGVVLEKWIIRTLAEEALYYEEDLSEEEVLEISRERLAEDLAWKNIASTKYGIIISRDELDEYINNITNLYESPLQLAYADILGLTVEQLNHEFDEDVYEKNLMWEKLKPELEKAYETSDQSELVERFNKEVNHEINR
;
A
#
# COMPACT_ATOMS: atom_id res chain seq x y z
N MET A 1 -6.41 34.81 14.56
CA MET A 1 -7.23 33.79 13.88
C MET A 1 -6.26 32.68 13.54
N LYS A 2 -6.41 31.53 14.17
CA LYS A 2 -5.48 30.40 14.01
C LYS A 2 -5.72 29.84 12.62
N GLU A 3 -4.68 29.90 11.78
CA GLU A 3 -4.65 29.20 10.51
C GLU A 3 -4.62 27.71 10.83
N SER A 4 -5.70 27.02 10.51
CA SER A 4 -5.77 25.56 10.55
C SER A 4 -4.93 25.04 9.40
N ILE A 5 -3.66 24.73 9.67
CA ILE A 5 -2.83 23.88 8.82
C ILE A 5 -3.50 22.51 8.85
N ILE A 6 -4.16 22.14 7.75
CA ILE A 6 -4.61 20.77 7.51
C ILE A 6 -3.32 19.98 7.32
N ILE A 7 -2.85 19.37 8.41
CA ILE A 7 -1.82 18.33 8.37
C ILE A 7 -2.50 17.16 7.65
N LEU A 8 -2.24 17.03 6.36
CA LEU A 8 -2.52 15.82 5.61
C LEU A 8 -1.57 14.76 6.19
N PHE A 9 -2.01 14.11 7.26
CA PHE A 9 -1.40 12.89 7.73
C PHE A 9 -1.37 11.96 6.51
N ILE A 10 -0.19 11.72 5.96
CA ILE A 10 0.12 10.49 5.21
C ILE A 10 0.14 9.39 6.27
N GLY A 11 -0.98 9.21 6.97
CA GLY A 11 -1.34 7.93 7.51
C GLY A 11 -1.57 7.11 6.27
N LEU A 12 -0.73 6.09 6.11
CA LEU A 12 -1.00 4.93 5.28
C LEU A 12 -2.51 4.70 5.35
N VAL A 13 -3.21 4.99 4.26
CA VAL A 13 -4.67 4.89 4.24
C VAL A 13 -4.95 3.40 4.26
N PHE A 14 -5.06 2.86 5.47
CA PHE A 14 -5.59 1.54 5.77
C PHE A 14 -7.07 1.53 5.35
N PHE A 15 -7.33 1.41 4.04
CA PHE A 15 -8.61 0.94 3.51
C PHE A 15 -8.68 -0.60 3.56
N LEU A 16 -8.08 -1.24 4.57
CA LEU A 16 -8.11 -2.70 4.74
C LEU A 16 -8.91 -3.18 5.96
N THR A 17 -9.65 -2.30 6.66
CA THR A 17 -10.56 -2.76 7.73
C THR A 17 -11.97 -3.10 7.23
N ALA A 18 -12.20 -3.15 5.92
CA ALA A 18 -13.37 -3.80 5.35
C ALA A 18 -13.00 -5.25 4.97
N CYS A 19 -12.90 -6.10 6.00
CA CYS A 19 -12.73 -7.55 5.96
C CYS A 19 -11.62 -8.05 5.03
N ALA A 20 -10.44 -8.32 5.59
CA ALA A 20 -9.65 -9.45 5.10
C ALA A 20 -10.61 -10.68 5.03
N PRO A 21 -10.60 -11.46 3.93
CA PRO A 21 -11.36 -12.69 3.89
C PRO A 21 -10.96 -13.60 5.07
N GLU A 22 -11.89 -14.40 5.60
CA GLU A 22 -11.65 -15.31 6.74
C GLU A 22 -10.47 -16.29 6.52
N GLU A 23 -9.93 -16.38 5.30
CA GLU A 23 -8.81 -17.25 4.92
C GLU A 23 -7.51 -16.49 4.56
N SER A 24 -7.39 -15.16 4.74
CA SER A 24 -6.14 -14.46 4.40
C SER A 24 -5.04 -14.69 5.43
N ALA A 25 -3.81 -14.93 4.95
CA ALA A 25 -2.62 -15.07 5.78
C ALA A 25 -2.33 -13.84 6.67
N VAL A 26 -2.88 -12.67 6.34
CA VAL A 26 -2.71 -11.44 7.13
C VAL A 26 -3.63 -11.39 8.37
N ALA A 27 -4.72 -12.18 8.39
CA ALA A 27 -5.74 -12.08 9.43
C ALA A 27 -5.28 -12.52 10.83
N ASP A 28 -4.23 -13.37 10.89
CA ASP A 28 -3.72 -13.97 12.14
C ASP A 28 -2.42 -13.34 12.65
N ILE A 29 -1.91 -12.29 12.00
CA ILE A 29 -0.63 -11.67 12.37
C ILE A 29 -0.81 -10.73 13.57
N GLU A 30 0.00 -10.94 14.62
CA GLU A 30 0.03 -10.04 15.78
C GLU A 30 0.75 -8.73 15.45
N MET A 31 0.04 -7.62 15.63
CA MET A 31 0.57 -6.27 15.44
C MET A 31 1.26 -5.78 16.72
N LYS A 32 2.31 -4.98 16.57
CA LYS A 32 2.92 -4.23 17.68
C LYS A 32 1.88 -3.42 18.43
N SER A 33 2.15 -3.14 19.70
CA SER A 33 1.22 -2.39 20.52
C SER A 33 0.99 -0.96 19.98
N GLN A 34 -0.19 -0.40 20.25
CA GLN A 34 -0.51 0.98 19.86
C GLN A 34 0.48 2.01 20.45
N GLU A 35 1.03 1.74 21.64
CA GLU A 35 2.04 2.58 22.26
C GLU A 35 3.34 2.58 21.47
N GLU A 36 3.80 1.40 21.02
CA GLU A 36 5.00 1.27 20.18
C GLU A 36 4.83 1.95 18.84
N LEU A 37 3.70 1.74 18.17
CA LEU A 37 3.40 2.38 16.88
C LEU A 37 3.28 3.90 17.00
N SER A 38 2.70 4.41 18.09
CA SER A 38 2.66 5.85 18.38
C SER A 38 4.07 6.38 18.60
N ASN A 39 4.87 5.70 19.42
CA ASN A 39 6.25 6.11 19.69
C ASN A 39 7.09 6.15 18.41
N MET A 40 6.95 5.15 17.52
CA MET A 40 7.59 5.18 16.21
C MET A 40 7.18 6.42 15.42
N THR A 41 5.88 6.67 15.30
CA THR A 41 5.34 7.80 14.53
C THR A 41 5.77 9.16 15.09
N ASP A 42 5.79 9.30 16.43
CA ASP A 42 6.01 10.57 17.11
C ASP A 42 7.49 10.91 17.31
N SER A 43 8.38 9.91 17.31
CA SER A 43 9.78 10.08 17.72
C SER A 43 10.82 9.60 16.72
N TYR A 44 10.49 8.71 15.77
CA TYR A 44 11.49 8.18 14.86
C TYR A 44 11.95 9.24 13.85
N ALA A 45 13.26 9.36 13.73
CA ALA A 45 13.91 10.04 12.63
C ALA A 45 14.21 9.04 11.49
N ARG A 46 14.73 9.57 10.38
CA ARG A 46 15.11 8.78 9.20
C ARG A 46 16.04 7.61 9.57
N GLU A 47 17.02 7.84 10.44
CA GLU A 47 18.01 6.82 10.78
C GLU A 47 17.40 5.67 11.58
N ASP A 48 16.44 5.95 12.45
CA ASP A 48 15.73 4.92 13.23
C ASP A 48 14.95 3.99 12.28
N TYR A 49 14.21 4.56 11.34
CA TYR A 49 13.54 3.79 10.29
C TYR A 49 14.51 3.00 9.41
N ARG A 50 15.64 3.62 9.01
CA ARG A 50 16.66 2.96 8.19
C ARG A 50 17.27 1.77 8.92
N GLN A 51 17.49 1.89 10.23
CA GLN A 51 18.03 0.81 11.05
C GLN A 51 17.06 -0.37 11.10
N VAL A 52 15.78 -0.12 11.40
CA VAL A 52 14.74 -1.15 11.45
C VAL A 52 14.63 -1.88 10.13
N MET A 53 14.67 -1.17 9.01
CA MET A 53 14.48 -1.73 7.67
C MET A 53 15.76 -2.19 6.96
N SER A 54 16.91 -2.15 7.63
CA SER A 54 18.22 -2.31 6.98
C SER A 54 18.48 -3.68 6.34
N HIS A 55 17.75 -4.71 6.76
CA HIS A 55 17.90 -6.10 6.30
C HIS A 55 17.02 -6.44 5.08
N ILE A 56 15.96 -5.68 4.83
CA ILE A 56 14.88 -6.02 3.89
C ILE A 56 15.39 -6.32 2.49
N THR A 57 16.27 -5.50 1.93
CA THR A 57 16.72 -5.68 0.54
C THR A 57 17.69 -6.84 0.37
N GLN A 58 18.36 -7.26 1.44
CA GLN A 58 19.19 -8.47 1.43
C GLN A 58 18.31 -9.71 1.53
N GLU A 59 17.32 -9.67 2.41
CA GLU A 59 16.40 -10.76 2.64
C GLU A 59 15.49 -11.00 1.43
N ALA A 60 14.91 -9.94 0.85
CA ALA A 60 14.11 -10.06 -0.38
C ALA A 60 14.86 -10.77 -1.52
N LYS A 61 16.19 -10.60 -1.61
CA LYS A 61 17.03 -11.26 -2.63
C LYS A 61 17.21 -12.76 -2.38
N SER A 62 17.06 -13.26 -1.15
CA SER A 62 17.19 -14.70 -0.88
C SER A 62 15.99 -15.52 -1.34
N PHE A 63 14.84 -14.89 -1.57
CA PHE A 63 13.63 -15.56 -2.06
C PHE A 63 13.69 -15.98 -3.55
N GLU A 64 14.75 -15.58 -4.29
CA GLU A 64 14.94 -15.87 -5.73
C GLU A 64 13.68 -15.59 -6.59
N ALA A 65 12.91 -14.57 -6.22
CA ALA A 65 11.67 -14.21 -6.90
C ALA A 65 11.91 -13.39 -8.18
N GLY A 66 10.96 -13.42 -9.12
CA GLY A 66 10.96 -12.50 -10.26
C GLY A 66 10.67 -11.05 -9.81
N VAL A 67 11.15 -10.07 -10.59
CA VAL A 67 11.10 -8.61 -10.26
C VAL A 67 9.73 -8.12 -9.78
N VAL A 68 8.64 -8.60 -10.39
CA VAL A 68 7.28 -8.19 -10.00
C VAL A 68 6.93 -8.63 -8.59
N LEU A 69 7.27 -9.87 -8.21
CA LEU A 69 6.98 -10.41 -6.88
C LEU A 69 7.98 -9.87 -5.84
N GLU A 70 9.23 -9.62 -6.23
CA GLU A 70 10.26 -9.02 -5.36
C GLU A 70 9.79 -7.70 -4.73
N LYS A 71 9.11 -6.84 -5.50
CA LYS A 71 8.52 -5.61 -4.98
C LYS A 71 7.54 -5.85 -3.83
N TRP A 72 6.67 -6.85 -3.96
CA TRP A 72 5.68 -7.19 -2.94
C TRP A 72 6.33 -7.85 -1.72
N ILE A 73 7.37 -8.66 -1.91
CA ILE A 73 8.20 -9.21 -0.83
C ILE A 73 8.84 -8.08 -0.02
N ILE A 74 9.46 -7.11 -0.68
CA ILE A 74 10.07 -5.94 -0.02
C ILE A 74 9.03 -5.15 0.80
N ARG A 75 7.81 -5.00 0.30
CA ARG A 75 6.73 -4.32 1.04
C ARG A 75 6.26 -5.12 2.25
N THR A 76 6.12 -6.43 2.11
CA THR A 76 5.71 -7.32 3.20
C THR A 76 6.75 -7.33 4.33
N LEU A 77 8.04 -7.46 3.99
CA LEU A 77 9.14 -7.38 4.96
C LEU A 77 9.24 -5.99 5.61
N ALA A 78 8.95 -4.92 4.88
CA ALA A 78 8.89 -3.58 5.46
C ALA A 78 7.75 -3.45 6.46
N GLU A 79 6.59 -4.02 6.14
CA GLU A 79 5.45 -4.01 7.05
C GLU A 79 5.72 -4.83 8.30
N GLU A 80 6.32 -6.01 8.14
CA GLU A 80 6.78 -6.85 9.25
C GLU A 80 7.71 -6.08 10.18
N ALA A 81 8.83 -5.58 9.66
CA ALA A 81 9.82 -4.88 10.45
C ALA A 81 9.24 -3.65 11.18
N LEU A 82 8.26 -2.97 10.58
CA LEU A 82 7.66 -1.76 11.13
C LEU A 82 6.51 -2.04 12.10
N TYR A 83 5.64 -2.99 11.80
CA TYR A 83 4.32 -3.09 12.41
C TYR A 83 4.00 -4.42 13.09
N TYR A 84 4.71 -5.50 12.79
CA TYR A 84 4.40 -6.82 13.35
C TYR A 84 5.22 -7.08 14.61
N GLU A 85 4.62 -7.78 15.57
CA GLU A 85 5.27 -8.12 16.83
C GLU A 85 6.34 -9.21 16.63
N GLU A 86 6.08 -10.12 15.68
CA GLU A 86 6.95 -11.25 15.36
C GLU A 86 7.36 -11.23 13.88
N ASP A 87 8.55 -11.76 13.61
CA ASP A 87 9.05 -11.97 12.24
C ASP A 87 8.24 -13.10 11.57
N LEU A 88 7.89 -12.92 10.29
CA LEU A 88 7.20 -13.93 9.51
C LEU A 88 8.20 -14.99 9.03
N SER A 89 7.69 -16.19 8.79
CA SER A 89 8.43 -17.21 8.06
C SER A 89 8.54 -16.87 6.57
N GLU A 90 9.54 -17.45 5.90
CA GLU A 90 9.71 -17.31 4.45
C GLU A 90 8.44 -17.69 3.67
N GLU A 91 7.72 -18.72 4.12
CA GLU A 91 6.47 -19.17 3.50
C GLU A 91 5.36 -18.12 3.63
N GLU A 92 5.20 -17.52 4.82
CA GLU A 92 4.22 -16.47 5.07
C GLU A 92 4.52 -15.20 4.25
N VAL A 93 5.78 -14.75 4.20
CA VAL A 93 6.17 -13.60 3.37
C VAL A 93 5.81 -13.82 1.91
N LEU A 94 6.08 -15.03 1.39
CA LEU A 94 5.77 -15.39 0.01
C LEU A 94 4.27 -15.50 -0.25
N GLU A 95 3.51 -16.09 0.67
CA GLU A 95 2.06 -16.23 0.56
C GLU A 95 1.39 -14.86 0.53
N ILE A 96 1.64 -14.03 1.55
CA ILE A 96 1.10 -12.67 1.66
C ILE A 96 1.45 -11.83 0.43
N SER A 97 2.71 -11.91 -0.03
CA SER A 97 3.15 -11.12 -1.20
C SER A 97 2.46 -11.57 -2.50
N ARG A 98 2.17 -12.86 -2.65
CA ARG A 98 1.42 -13.38 -3.82
C ARG A 98 -0.05 -13.01 -3.74
N GLU A 99 -0.67 -13.13 -2.57
CA GLU A 99 -2.06 -12.70 -2.35
C GLU A 99 -2.23 -11.23 -2.72
N ARG A 100 -1.39 -10.35 -2.19
CA ARG A 100 -1.44 -8.90 -2.47
C ARG A 100 -1.22 -8.56 -3.94
N LEU A 101 -0.29 -9.25 -4.60
CA LEU A 101 -0.10 -9.09 -6.05
C LEU A 101 -1.35 -9.52 -6.83
N ALA A 102 -1.95 -10.66 -6.48
CA ALA A 102 -3.16 -11.15 -7.13
C ALA A 102 -4.34 -10.19 -6.92
N GLU A 103 -4.51 -9.69 -5.69
CA GLU A 103 -5.52 -8.68 -5.35
C GLU A 103 -5.34 -7.38 -6.12
N ASP A 104 -4.11 -6.85 -6.21
CA ASP A 104 -3.84 -5.62 -6.96
C ASP A 104 -4.20 -5.78 -8.44
N LEU A 105 -3.78 -6.89 -9.05
CA LEU A 105 -4.08 -7.20 -10.45
C LEU A 105 -5.58 -7.37 -10.69
N ALA A 106 -6.28 -8.11 -9.83
CA ALA A 106 -7.73 -8.32 -9.95
C ALA A 106 -8.51 -7.02 -9.76
N TRP A 107 -8.14 -6.22 -8.76
CA TRP A 107 -8.73 -4.91 -8.47
C TRP A 107 -8.62 -3.98 -9.69
N LYS A 108 -7.42 -3.85 -10.26
CA LYS A 108 -7.17 -3.00 -11.43
C LYS A 108 -7.89 -3.52 -12.67
N ASN A 109 -7.91 -4.84 -12.86
CA ASN A 109 -8.60 -5.47 -13.97
C ASN A 109 -10.11 -5.21 -13.92
N ILE A 110 -10.76 -5.36 -12.76
CA ILE A 110 -12.20 -5.09 -12.63
C ILE A 110 -12.50 -3.61 -12.84
N ALA A 111 -11.73 -2.71 -12.21
CA ALA A 111 -11.89 -1.27 -12.39
C ALA A 111 -11.82 -0.87 -13.88
N SER A 112 -10.86 -1.43 -14.62
CA SER A 112 -10.69 -1.18 -16.05
C SER A 112 -11.77 -1.83 -16.90
N THR A 113 -11.99 -3.14 -16.77
CA THR A 113 -12.83 -3.91 -17.69
C THR A 113 -14.32 -3.73 -17.44
N LYS A 114 -14.75 -3.61 -16.17
CA LYS A 114 -16.16 -3.51 -15.80
C LYS A 114 -16.61 -2.05 -15.70
N TYR A 115 -15.78 -1.18 -15.13
CA TYR A 115 -16.14 0.21 -14.88
C TYR A 115 -15.47 1.20 -15.84
N GLY A 116 -14.63 0.73 -16.77
CA GLY A 116 -14.03 1.57 -17.81
C GLY A 116 -12.97 2.54 -17.29
N ILE A 117 -12.40 2.29 -16.12
CA ILE A 117 -11.40 3.17 -15.51
C ILE A 117 -10.03 2.90 -16.12
N ILE A 118 -9.52 3.87 -16.88
CA ILE A 118 -8.21 3.82 -17.51
C ILE A 118 -7.43 5.07 -17.11
N ILE A 119 -6.19 4.87 -16.68
CA ILE A 119 -5.22 5.92 -16.37
C ILE A 119 -4.14 5.94 -17.44
N SER A 120 -3.79 7.13 -17.92
CA SER A 120 -2.64 7.30 -18.81
C SER A 120 -1.36 7.60 -18.01
N ARG A 121 -0.19 7.30 -18.58
CA ARG A 121 1.09 7.59 -17.91
C ARG A 121 1.23 9.08 -17.58
N ASP A 122 0.91 9.97 -18.52
CA ASP A 122 1.00 11.42 -18.32
C ASP A 122 0.09 11.89 -17.16
N GLU A 123 -1.12 11.32 -17.07
CA GLU A 123 -2.06 11.64 -15.99
C GLU A 123 -1.52 11.18 -14.63
N LEU A 124 -0.92 9.99 -14.58
CA LEU A 124 -0.32 9.44 -13.38
C LEU A 124 0.91 10.25 -12.94
N ASP A 125 1.81 10.58 -13.87
CA ASP A 125 3.00 11.39 -13.57
C ASP A 125 2.60 12.78 -13.03
N GLU A 126 1.59 13.42 -13.63
CA GLU A 126 1.03 14.68 -13.13
C GLU A 126 0.46 14.53 -11.71
N TYR A 127 -0.29 13.45 -11.48
CA TYR A 127 -0.86 13.15 -10.16
C TYR A 127 0.23 12.94 -9.10
N ILE A 128 1.24 12.12 -9.38
CA ILE A 128 2.37 11.87 -8.47
C ILE A 128 3.10 13.17 -8.14
N ASN A 129 3.40 14.00 -9.15
CA ASN A 129 4.07 15.27 -8.93
C ASN A 129 3.24 16.22 -8.05
N ASN A 130 1.93 16.30 -8.28
CA ASN A 130 1.05 17.18 -7.52
C ASN A 130 0.96 16.80 -6.03
N ILE A 131 0.90 15.51 -5.71
CA ILE A 131 0.72 15.03 -4.32
C ILE A 131 2.04 14.96 -3.54
N THR A 132 3.17 14.71 -4.20
CA THR A 132 4.47 14.51 -3.53
C THR A 132 5.25 15.81 -3.29
N ASN A 133 4.82 16.92 -3.90
CA ASN A 133 5.51 18.22 -3.85
C ASN A 133 5.57 18.91 -2.47
N LEU A 134 4.93 18.36 -1.44
CA LEU A 134 4.64 19.12 -0.20
C LEU A 134 5.44 18.71 1.03
N TYR A 135 5.91 17.46 1.13
CA TYR A 135 6.67 16.99 2.30
C TYR A 135 7.24 15.57 2.08
N GLU A 136 8.49 15.36 2.46
CA GLU A 136 9.11 14.03 2.52
C GLU A 136 9.14 13.55 3.98
N SER A 137 8.51 12.41 4.27
CA SER A 137 8.51 11.87 5.64
C SER A 137 9.84 11.18 5.99
N PRO A 138 10.24 11.13 7.28
CA PRO A 138 11.43 10.37 7.69
C PRO A 138 11.42 8.92 7.24
N LEU A 139 10.24 8.27 7.25
CA LEU A 139 10.06 6.90 6.76
C LEU A 139 10.30 6.82 5.24
N GLN A 140 9.71 7.72 4.45
CA GLN A 140 9.89 7.74 3.00
C GLN A 140 11.36 7.95 2.61
N LEU A 141 12.05 8.84 3.32
CA LEU A 141 13.49 9.06 3.15
C LEU A 141 14.32 7.82 3.46
N ALA A 142 13.98 7.10 4.54
CA ALA A 142 14.66 5.86 4.90
C ALA A 142 14.39 4.75 3.87
N TYR A 143 13.15 4.66 3.38
CA TYR A 143 12.74 3.65 2.41
C TYR A 143 13.41 3.86 1.04
N ALA A 144 13.50 5.10 0.57
CA ALA A 144 14.28 5.42 -0.63
C ALA A 144 15.76 5.04 -0.46
N ASP A 145 16.35 5.31 0.70
CA ASP A 145 17.76 5.04 0.98
C ASP A 145 18.10 3.54 0.99
N ILE A 146 17.28 2.70 1.63
CA ILE A 146 17.53 1.24 1.65
C ILE A 146 17.42 0.62 0.25
N LEU A 147 16.58 1.19 -0.62
CA LEU A 147 16.40 0.77 -2.01
C LEU A 147 17.47 1.37 -2.95
N GLY A 148 18.29 2.31 -2.46
CA GLY A 148 19.26 3.02 -3.29
C GLY A 148 18.60 3.97 -4.30
N LEU A 149 17.41 4.49 -3.99
CA LEU A 149 16.62 5.39 -4.81
C LEU A 149 16.62 6.80 -4.23
N THR A 150 16.30 7.79 -5.08
CA THR A 150 15.81 9.08 -4.59
C THR A 150 14.33 8.98 -4.21
N VAL A 151 13.78 9.93 -3.44
CA VAL A 151 12.34 9.95 -3.14
C VAL A 151 11.49 10.09 -4.41
N GLU A 152 11.95 10.87 -5.38
CA GLU A 152 11.31 10.97 -6.70
C GLU A 152 11.22 9.61 -7.39
N GLN A 153 12.34 8.86 -7.43
CA GLN A 153 12.36 7.52 -8.02
C GLN A 153 11.55 6.50 -7.22
N LEU A 154 11.57 6.58 -5.89
CA LEU A 154 10.70 5.77 -5.06
C LEU A 154 9.24 5.97 -5.50
N ASN A 155 8.81 7.23 -5.68
CA ASN A 155 7.43 7.53 -6.05
C ASN A 155 7.07 7.16 -7.49
N HIS A 156 7.96 7.39 -8.46
CA HIS A 156 7.70 7.23 -9.90
C HIS A 156 8.06 5.86 -10.46
N GLU A 157 8.84 5.06 -9.74
CA GLU A 157 9.31 3.73 -10.19
C GLU A 157 8.82 2.61 -9.26
N PHE A 158 9.00 2.74 -7.94
CA PHE A 158 8.69 1.67 -6.99
C PHE A 158 7.23 1.72 -6.50
N ASP A 159 6.77 2.89 -6.07
CA ASP A 159 5.43 3.12 -5.51
C ASP A 159 4.42 3.67 -6.52
N GLU A 160 4.77 3.70 -7.81
CA GLU A 160 3.88 4.15 -8.90
C GLU A 160 2.50 3.48 -8.81
N ASP A 161 2.46 2.18 -8.54
CA ASP A 161 1.22 1.41 -8.48
C ASP A 161 0.29 1.80 -7.32
N VAL A 162 0.85 2.34 -6.23
CA VAL A 162 0.06 2.88 -5.11
C VAL A 162 -0.64 4.15 -5.55
N TYR A 163 0.08 5.02 -6.25
CA TYR A 163 -0.47 6.25 -6.80
C TYR A 163 -1.47 5.99 -7.93
N GLU A 164 -1.19 5.01 -8.80
CA GLU A 164 -2.10 4.54 -9.83
C GLU A 164 -3.42 4.08 -9.21
N LYS A 165 -3.37 3.21 -8.20
CA LYS A 165 -4.57 2.68 -7.53
C LYS A 165 -5.37 3.78 -6.84
N ASN A 166 -4.72 4.77 -6.22
CA ASN A 166 -5.39 5.93 -5.63
C ASN A 166 -6.11 6.77 -6.67
N LEU A 167 -5.42 7.12 -7.77
CA LEU A 167 -6.02 7.89 -8.86
C LEU A 167 -7.15 7.11 -9.55
N MET A 168 -7.00 5.79 -9.73
CA MET A 168 -8.08 4.93 -10.20
C MET A 168 -9.28 4.97 -9.25
N TRP A 169 -9.07 4.95 -7.93
CA TRP A 169 -10.16 5.02 -6.95
C TRP A 169 -10.94 6.33 -7.04
N GLU A 170 -10.27 7.47 -7.23
CA GLU A 170 -10.93 8.77 -7.40
C GLU A 170 -11.92 8.77 -8.58
N LYS A 171 -11.56 8.06 -9.66
CA LYS A 171 -12.42 7.90 -10.85
C LYS A 171 -13.45 6.79 -10.72
N LEU A 172 -13.10 5.71 -10.03
CA LEU A 172 -13.94 4.54 -9.84
C LEU A 172 -15.12 4.86 -8.91
N LYS A 173 -14.87 5.61 -7.83
CA LYS A 173 -15.87 5.90 -6.80
C LYS A 173 -17.19 6.45 -7.39
N PRO A 174 -17.22 7.49 -8.24
CA PRO A 174 -18.45 7.96 -8.87
C PRO A 174 -19.21 6.90 -9.70
N GLU A 175 -18.50 5.94 -10.30
CA GLU A 175 -19.15 4.84 -11.03
C GLU A 175 -19.71 3.77 -10.09
N LEU A 176 -19.02 3.48 -8.99
CA LEU A 176 -19.54 2.60 -7.93
C LEU A 176 -20.76 3.21 -7.24
N GLU A 177 -20.76 4.52 -6.98
CA GLU A 177 -21.91 5.22 -6.40
C GLU A 177 -23.17 5.06 -7.26
N LYS A 178 -23.02 5.14 -8.59
CA LYS A 178 -24.11 4.88 -9.54
C LYS A 178 -24.50 3.41 -9.57
N ALA A 179 -23.52 2.50 -9.60
CA ALA A 179 -23.77 1.07 -9.76
C ALA A 179 -24.40 0.43 -8.51
N TYR A 180 -24.03 0.90 -7.32
CA TYR A 180 -24.46 0.35 -6.04
C TYR A 180 -25.57 1.16 -5.37
N GLU A 181 -25.94 2.31 -5.94
CA GLU A 181 -26.99 3.21 -5.46
C GLU A 181 -26.75 3.68 -4.01
N THR A 182 -25.49 3.92 -3.66
CA THR A 182 -25.06 4.35 -2.33
C THR A 182 -23.88 5.31 -2.45
N SER A 183 -23.75 6.24 -1.50
CA SER A 183 -22.56 7.08 -1.34
C SER A 183 -21.79 6.74 -0.06
N ASP A 184 -22.18 5.68 0.63
CA ASP A 184 -21.51 5.22 1.84
C ASP A 184 -20.16 4.59 1.48
N GLN A 185 -19.07 5.22 1.93
CA GLN A 185 -17.72 4.81 1.56
C GLN A 185 -17.42 3.35 1.95
N SER A 186 -17.89 2.91 3.12
CA SER A 186 -17.64 1.55 3.61
C SER A 186 -18.36 0.53 2.75
N GLU A 187 -19.61 0.82 2.39
CA GLU A 187 -20.41 -0.03 1.51
C GLU A 187 -19.83 -0.12 0.09
N LEU A 188 -19.34 1.00 -0.46
CA LEU A 188 -18.68 1.00 -1.77
C LEU A 188 -17.44 0.09 -1.77
N VAL A 189 -16.59 0.22 -0.76
CA VAL A 189 -15.37 -0.60 -0.62
C VAL A 189 -15.73 -2.07 -0.43
N GLU A 190 -16.66 -2.39 0.48
CA GLU A 190 -17.06 -3.77 0.77
C GLU A 190 -17.64 -4.46 -0.47
N ARG A 191 -18.55 -3.80 -1.20
CA ARG A 191 -19.18 -4.37 -2.39
C ARG A 191 -18.17 -4.54 -3.53
N PHE A 192 -17.27 -3.58 -3.73
CA PHE A 192 -16.23 -3.71 -4.74
C PHE A 192 -15.24 -4.83 -4.40
N ASN A 193 -14.80 -4.93 -3.15
CA ASN A 193 -13.91 -6.01 -2.69
C ASN A 193 -14.56 -7.40 -2.87
N LYS A 194 -15.88 -7.53 -2.71
CA LYS A 194 -16.59 -8.78 -3.04
C LYS A 194 -16.47 -9.17 -4.51
N GLU A 195 -16.44 -8.19 -5.43
CA GLU A 195 -16.21 -8.47 -6.85
C GLU A 195 -14.77 -8.92 -7.11
N VAL A 196 -13.81 -8.26 -6.46
CA VAL A 196 -12.38 -8.62 -6.52
C VAL A 196 -12.16 -10.05 -6.03
N ASN A 197 -12.69 -10.38 -4.85
CA ASN A 197 -12.55 -11.72 -4.28
C ASN A 197 -13.24 -12.79 -5.13
N HIS A 198 -14.32 -12.46 -5.84
CA HIS A 198 -14.96 -13.39 -6.76
C HIS A 198 -14.08 -13.69 -7.98
N GLU A 199 -13.33 -12.70 -8.48
CA GLU A 199 -12.43 -12.87 -9.63
C GLU A 199 -11.18 -13.69 -9.25
N ILE A 200 -10.63 -13.50 -8.05
CA ILE A 200 -9.46 -14.25 -7.56
C ILE A 200 -9.76 -15.74 -7.38
N ASN A 201 -10.98 -16.07 -6.93
CA ASN A 201 -11.39 -17.44 -6.59
C ASN A 201 -11.99 -18.24 -7.77
N ARG A 202 -11.84 -17.74 -9.00
CA ARG A 202 -12.46 -18.33 -10.20
C ARG A 202 -11.49 -19.23 -10.99
#